data_AF-A0A3S8YCV4-F1
#
_entry.id   AF-A0A3S8YCV4-F1
#
_cell.length_a   1.000
_cell.length_b   1.000
_cell.length_c   1.000
_cell.angle_alpha   90.00
_cell.angle_beta   90.00
_cell.angle_gamma   90.00
#
_symmetry.space_group_name_H-M   'P 1'
#
loop_
_entity.id
_entity.type
_entity.pdbx_description
1 polymer ?
#
loop_
_entity_poly.entity_id
_entity_poly.type
_entity_poly.pdbx_seq_one_letter_code
_entity_poly.pdbx_strand_id
1 'polypeptide(L)'
;MGVSTSGSALRWQGWVAGMVCLSGLLVFAPLGLYVWASGSPAAPAPAPPEVRVTGCRIDPPSRRVVAVLEARGEGSYVATVEFRDRPPTTPDARESRTLVRLPGLTRDTPTAARTEAVGPVWAAGTGVWCGVTGVAGEG
;
A
#
# COMPACT_ATOMS: atom_id res chain seq x y z
N MET A 1 -17.85 68.74 27.87
CA MET A 1 -17.20 67.89 26.85
C MET A 1 -17.69 66.47 27.08
N GLY A 2 -18.49 65.93 26.16
CA GLY A 2 -19.10 64.60 26.29
C GLY A 2 -19.82 64.26 25.00
N VAL A 3 -19.04 63.95 23.95
CA VAL A 3 -19.58 63.51 22.66
C VAL A 3 -20.07 62.07 22.83
N SER A 4 -21.38 61.87 22.69
CA SER A 4 -22.00 60.56 22.61
C SER A 4 -21.53 59.83 21.34
N THR A 5 -20.65 58.85 21.50
CA THR A 5 -20.06 58.04 20.42
C THR A 5 -20.71 56.66 20.25
N SER A 6 -21.82 56.38 20.94
CA SER A 6 -22.40 55.03 21.01
C SER A 6 -23.07 54.55 19.71
N GLY A 7 -23.54 55.44 18.83
CA GLY A 7 -24.23 55.05 17.58
C GLY A 7 -23.31 54.63 16.43
N SER A 8 -22.09 55.17 16.37
CA SER A 8 -21.14 54.91 15.28
C SER A 8 -20.42 53.56 15.44
N ALA A 9 -20.18 53.12 16.68
CA ALA A 9 -19.50 51.87 16.96
C ALA A 9 -20.30 50.63 16.51
N LEU A 10 -21.62 50.60 16.76
CA LEU A 10 -22.48 49.47 16.34
C LEU A 10 -22.58 49.35 14.82
N ARG A 11 -22.65 50.47 14.09
CA ARG A 11 -22.68 50.45 12.61
C ARG A 11 -21.37 49.95 12.03
N TRP A 12 -20.25 50.32 12.64
CA TRP A 12 -18.93 49.88 12.22
C TRP A 12 -18.72 48.39 12.49
N GLN A 13 -19.15 47.90 13.66
CA GLN A 13 -19.12 46.48 13.99
C GLN A 13 -20.01 45.64 13.07
N GLY A 14 -21.21 46.11 12.73
CA GLY A 14 -22.08 45.42 11.77
C GLY A 14 -21.48 45.32 10.37
N TRP A 15 -20.76 46.37 9.94
CA TRP A 15 -20.09 46.40 8.63
C TRP A 15 -18.91 45.43 8.58
N VAL A 16 -18.09 45.41 9.62
CA VAL A 16 -16.97 44.45 9.74
C VAL A 16 -17.48 43.01 9.81
N ALA A 17 -18.52 42.74 10.59
CA ALA A 17 -19.13 41.40 10.65
C ALA A 17 -19.68 40.97 9.29
N GLY A 18 -20.31 41.89 8.54
CA GLY A 18 -20.77 41.65 7.18
C GLY A 18 -19.63 41.27 6.23
N MET A 19 -18.51 42.01 6.28
CA MET A 19 -17.34 41.70 5.44
C MET A 19 -16.69 40.36 5.80
N VAL A 20 -16.62 40.00 7.08
CA VAL A 20 -16.08 38.70 7.51
C VAL A 20 -16.97 37.57 7.00
N CYS A 21 -18.29 37.68 7.14
CA CYS A 21 -19.24 36.70 6.60
C CYS A 21 -19.12 36.56 5.08
N LEU A 22 -19.07 37.69 4.35
CA LEU A 22 -18.95 37.69 2.89
C LEU A 22 -17.63 37.01 2.45
N SER A 23 -16.53 37.34 3.13
CA SER A 23 -15.21 36.76 2.85
C SER A 23 -15.20 35.26 3.12
N GLY A 24 -15.79 34.83 4.23
CA GLY A 24 -15.94 33.41 4.56
C GLY A 24 -16.75 32.67 3.49
N LEU A 25 -17.88 33.24 3.06
CA LEU A 25 -18.71 32.63 2.02
C LEU A 25 -17.99 32.51 0.68
N LEU A 26 -17.23 33.55 0.30
CA LEU A 26 -16.40 33.54 -0.91
C LEU A 26 -15.29 32.49 -0.89
N VAL A 27 -14.78 32.10 0.27
CA VAL A 27 -13.73 31.07 0.40
C VAL A 27 -14.35 29.68 0.53
N PHE A 28 -15.27 29.49 1.47
CA PHE A 28 -15.81 28.18 1.81
C PHE A 28 -16.79 27.62 0.78
N ALA A 29 -17.55 28.47 0.08
CA ALA A 29 -18.47 27.99 -0.97
C ALA A 29 -17.72 27.32 -2.14
N PRO A 30 -16.72 27.95 -2.79
CA PRO A 30 -15.98 27.29 -3.86
C PRO A 30 -15.13 26.11 -3.37
N LEU A 31 -14.58 26.16 -2.14
CA LEU A 31 -13.86 25.01 -1.55
C LEU A 31 -14.79 23.82 -1.30
N GLY A 32 -15.98 24.04 -0.75
CA GLY A 32 -16.97 22.99 -0.55
C GLY A 32 -17.42 22.38 -1.88
N LEU A 33 -17.61 23.22 -2.89
CA LEU A 33 -17.99 22.79 -4.24
C LEU A 33 -16.85 22.03 -4.94
N TYR A 34 -15.60 22.47 -4.75
CA TYR A 34 -14.41 21.77 -5.23
C TYR A 34 -14.25 20.40 -4.59
N VAL A 35 -14.40 20.29 -3.27
CA VAL A 35 -14.30 18.99 -2.56
C VAL A 35 -15.43 18.06 -2.98
N TRP A 36 -16.65 18.58 -3.12
CA TRP A 36 -17.79 17.80 -3.60
C TRP A 36 -17.57 17.31 -5.05
N ALA A 37 -17.08 18.17 -5.94
CA ALA A 37 -16.78 17.80 -7.33
C ALA A 37 -15.56 16.88 -7.45
N SER A 38 -14.56 17.03 -6.58
CA SER A 38 -13.34 16.21 -6.55
C SER A 38 -13.54 14.89 -5.82
N GLY A 39 -14.62 14.74 -5.07
CA GLY A 39 -15.06 13.50 -4.44
C GLY A 39 -15.62 12.52 -5.46
N SER A 40 -14.89 12.22 -6.53
CA SER A 40 -15.14 10.98 -7.26
C SER A 40 -14.86 9.81 -6.31
N PRO A 41 -15.78 8.85 -6.16
CA PRO A 41 -15.42 7.59 -5.52
C PRO A 41 -14.25 7.04 -6.33
N ALA A 42 -13.07 6.96 -5.70
CA ALA A 42 -11.93 6.29 -6.30
C ALA A 42 -12.43 4.93 -6.80
N ALA A 43 -12.22 4.65 -8.09
CA ALA A 43 -12.58 3.36 -8.66
C ALA A 43 -12.06 2.26 -7.72
N PRO A 44 -12.84 1.22 -7.42
CA PRO A 44 -12.41 0.18 -6.51
C PRO A 44 -11.04 -0.31 -6.97
N ALA A 45 -10.04 -0.15 -6.11
CA ALA A 45 -8.69 -0.59 -6.41
C ALA A 45 -8.76 -2.07 -6.82
N PRO A 46 -8.05 -2.49 -7.88
CA PRO A 46 -8.03 -3.89 -8.26
C PRO A 46 -7.65 -4.72 -7.04
N ALA A 47 -8.37 -5.83 -6.85
CA ALA A 47 -8.11 -6.71 -5.72
C ALA A 47 -6.62 -7.10 -5.72
N PRO A 48 -5.96 -7.09 -4.55
CA PRO A 48 -4.56 -7.47 -4.48
C PRO A 48 -4.39 -8.89 -5.03
N PRO A 49 -3.30 -9.18 -5.74
CA PRO A 49 -3.07 -10.50 -6.31
C PRO A 49 -2.95 -11.52 -5.17
N GLU A 50 -3.56 -12.68 -5.37
CA GLU A 50 -3.41 -13.80 -4.46
C GLU A 50 -2.07 -14.48 -4.74
N VAL A 51 -1.08 -14.27 -3.87
CA VAL A 51 0.26 -14.87 -3.99
C VAL A 51 0.49 -15.81 -2.83
N ARG A 52 0.85 -17.07 -3.13
CA ARG A 52 1.18 -18.07 -2.11
C ARG A 52 2.44 -18.86 -2.48
N VAL A 53 3.17 -19.30 -1.46
CA VAL A 53 4.28 -20.25 -1.64
C VAL A 53 3.70 -21.66 -1.73
N THR A 54 3.96 -22.37 -2.83
CA THR A 54 3.54 -23.77 -3.01
C THR A 54 4.67 -24.78 -2.82
N GLY A 55 5.92 -24.31 -2.75
CA GLY A 55 7.05 -25.17 -2.43
C GLY A 55 8.22 -24.37 -1.86
N CYS A 56 8.99 -24.99 -0.98
CA CYS A 56 10.21 -24.44 -0.40
C CYS A 56 11.24 -25.59 -0.35
N ARG A 57 12.36 -25.44 -1.04
CA ARG A 57 13.41 -26.47 -1.12
C ARG A 57 14.80 -25.86 -1.14
N ILE A 58 15.80 -26.58 -0.70
CA ILE A 58 17.21 -26.22 -0.97
C ILE A 58 17.60 -26.92 -2.27
N ASP A 59 18.07 -26.14 -3.25
CA ASP A 59 18.62 -26.65 -4.49
C ASP A 59 19.98 -27.35 -4.21
N PRO A 60 20.11 -28.67 -4.38
CA PRO A 60 21.33 -29.40 -4.02
C PRO A 60 22.62 -28.91 -4.69
N PRO A 61 22.65 -28.57 -6.00
CA PRO A 61 23.89 -28.16 -6.66
C PRO A 61 24.35 -26.77 -6.22
N SER A 62 23.44 -25.82 -6.00
CA SER A 62 23.80 -24.45 -5.62
C SER A 62 23.75 -24.16 -4.11
N ARG A 63 23.17 -25.08 -3.32
CA ARG A 63 22.82 -24.90 -1.90
C ARG A 63 21.94 -23.67 -1.62
N ARG A 64 21.29 -23.12 -2.65
CA ARG A 64 20.39 -21.97 -2.53
C ARG A 64 19.00 -22.42 -2.15
N VAL A 65 18.33 -21.63 -1.33
CA VAL A 65 16.92 -21.86 -1.04
C VAL A 65 16.10 -21.38 -2.23
N VAL A 66 15.18 -22.21 -2.70
CA VAL A 66 14.26 -21.90 -3.80
C VAL A 66 12.84 -22.01 -3.27
N ALA A 67 12.12 -20.89 -3.30
CA ALA A 67 10.68 -20.86 -3.05
C ALA A 67 9.95 -20.83 -4.38
N VAL A 68 8.94 -21.67 -4.51
CA VAL A 68 8.01 -21.68 -5.64
C VAL A 68 6.80 -20.88 -5.24
N LEU A 69 6.50 -19.84 -6.01
CA LEU A 69 5.34 -18.98 -5.83
C LEU A 69 4.32 -19.26 -6.92
N GLU A 70 3.07 -19.25 -6.51
CA GLU A 70 1.91 -19.21 -7.39
C GLU A 70 1.15 -17.92 -7.14
N ALA A 71 0.87 -17.20 -8.22
CA ALA A 71 0.12 -15.97 -8.17
C ALA A 71 -1.09 -16.00 -9.09
N ARG A 72 -2.19 -15.40 -8.61
CA ARG A 72 -3.41 -15.13 -9.38
C ARG A 72 -3.76 -13.66 -9.23
N GLY A 73 -4.17 -13.03 -10.33
CA GLY A 73 -4.50 -11.62 -10.34
C GLY A 73 -4.39 -11.03 -11.73
N GLU A 74 -4.40 -9.70 -11.80
CA GLU A 74 -4.25 -8.96 -13.04
C GLU A 74 -3.28 -7.81 -12.82
N GLY A 75 -2.20 -7.74 -13.61
CA GLY A 75 -1.19 -6.69 -13.50
C GLY A 75 0.22 -7.20 -13.15
N SER A 76 1.16 -6.27 -13.05
CA SER A 76 2.55 -6.54 -12.71
C SER A 76 2.78 -6.28 -11.22
N TYR A 77 3.46 -7.20 -10.54
CA TYR A 77 3.64 -7.12 -9.10
C TYR A 77 5.04 -7.56 -8.70
N VAL A 78 5.50 -7.09 -7.54
CA VAL A 78 6.71 -7.55 -6.88
C VAL A 78 6.32 -8.15 -5.53
N ALA A 79 6.62 -9.42 -5.32
CA ALA A 79 6.46 -10.06 -4.02
C ALA A 79 7.77 -10.04 -3.24
N THR A 80 7.65 -9.77 -1.94
CA THR A 80 8.71 -9.97 -0.97
C THR A 80 8.59 -11.36 -0.38
N VAL A 81 9.59 -12.20 -0.65
CA VAL A 81 9.67 -13.56 -0.13
C VAL A 81 10.68 -13.58 1.00
N GLU A 82 10.25 -14.07 2.15
CA GLU A 82 11.09 -14.31 3.31
C GLU A 82 11.49 -15.77 3.38
N PHE A 83 12.79 -15.98 3.62
CA PHE A 83 13.41 -17.26 3.85
C PHE A 83 13.87 -17.30 5.31
N ARG A 84 13.46 -18.35 6.03
CA ARG A 84 13.94 -18.67 7.38
C ARG A 84 14.52 -20.07 7.47
N ASP A 85 15.56 -20.24 8.29
CA ASP A 85 16.15 -21.54 8.61
C ASP A 85 15.28 -22.36 9.61
N ARG A 86 14.26 -21.74 10.19
CA ARG A 86 13.32 -22.34 11.15
C ARG A 86 11.92 -21.76 10.96
N PRO A 87 10.87 -22.46 11.47
CA PRO A 87 9.51 -21.94 11.47
C PRO A 87 9.41 -20.59 12.19
N PRO A 88 8.44 -19.73 11.78
CA PRO A 88 8.38 -18.35 12.24
C PRO A 88 8.10 -18.19 13.74
N THR A 89 7.63 -19.24 14.40
CA THR A 89 7.42 -19.31 15.85
C THR A 89 8.72 -19.42 16.64
N THR A 90 9.86 -19.65 15.99
CA THR A 90 11.16 -19.78 16.65
C THR A 90 11.84 -18.41 16.72
N PRO A 91 12.11 -17.87 17.93
CA PRO A 91 12.92 -16.67 18.06
C PRO A 91 14.35 -16.93 17.54
N ASP A 92 15.03 -15.89 17.07
CA ASP A 92 16.40 -15.94 16.53
C ASP A 92 16.60 -16.88 15.33
N ALA A 93 15.54 -17.07 14.53
CA ALA A 93 15.68 -17.68 13.21
C ALA A 93 16.51 -16.79 12.29
N ARG A 94 17.37 -17.39 11.47
CA ARG A 94 18.14 -16.67 10.46
C ARG A 94 17.19 -16.29 9.32
N GLU A 95 16.90 -15.01 9.19
CA GLU A 95 16.00 -14.46 8.18
C GLU A 95 16.76 -13.87 6.98
N SER A 96 16.18 -14.01 5.79
CA SER A 96 16.63 -13.31 4.60
C SER A 96 15.43 -13.01 3.70
N ARG A 97 15.48 -11.91 2.97
CA ARG A 97 14.37 -11.49 2.09
C ARG A 97 14.87 -11.30 0.67
N THR A 98 14.05 -11.69 -0.29
CA THR A 98 14.30 -11.43 -1.70
C THR A 98 13.04 -10.85 -2.34
N LEU A 99 13.26 -9.98 -3.33
CA LEU A 99 12.19 -9.41 -4.14
C LEU A 99 12.10 -10.21 -5.43
N VAL A 100 10.89 -10.61 -5.80
CA VAL A 100 10.65 -11.34 -7.03
C VAL A 100 9.55 -10.67 -7.82
N ARG A 101 9.85 -10.42 -9.09
CA ARG A 101 8.89 -9.90 -10.04
C ARG A 101 7.95 -11.00 -10.48
N LEU A 102 6.66 -10.75 -10.34
CA LEU A 102 5.62 -11.58 -10.89
C LEU A 102 5.28 -11.06 -12.27
N PRO A 103 5.42 -11.90 -13.31
CA PRO A 103 5.11 -11.49 -14.68
C PRO A 103 3.65 -11.05 -14.77
N GLY A 104 3.38 -10.07 -15.65
CA GLY A 104 2.08 -9.44 -15.85
C GLY A 104 0.96 -10.46 -15.90
N LEU A 105 0.29 -10.63 -14.76
CA LEU A 105 -0.79 -11.59 -14.60
C LEU A 105 -1.94 -11.09 -15.47
N THR A 106 -2.51 -11.97 -16.29
CA THR A 106 -3.70 -11.61 -17.07
C THR A 106 -4.92 -12.24 -16.43
N ARG A 107 -6.06 -11.54 -16.49
CA ARG A 107 -7.35 -12.02 -15.97
C ARG A 107 -7.74 -13.39 -16.54
N ASP A 108 -7.31 -13.66 -17.77
CA ASP A 108 -7.60 -14.88 -18.50
C ASP A 108 -6.58 -16.00 -18.28
N THR A 109 -5.59 -15.82 -17.40
CA THR A 109 -4.63 -16.91 -17.11
C THR A 109 -5.36 -18.00 -16.31
N PRO A 110 -5.70 -19.16 -16.91
CA PRO A 110 -6.53 -20.16 -16.24
C PRO A 110 -5.74 -20.90 -15.13
N THR A 111 -4.42 -20.80 -15.17
CA THR A 111 -3.49 -21.43 -14.22
C THR A 111 -2.76 -20.33 -13.46
N ALA A 112 -2.56 -20.50 -12.15
CA ALA A 112 -1.76 -19.56 -11.37
C ALA A 112 -0.36 -19.44 -11.99
N ALA A 113 0.10 -18.21 -12.23
CA ALA A 113 1.42 -17.98 -12.78
C ALA A 113 2.45 -18.47 -11.75
N ARG A 114 3.38 -19.30 -12.22
CA ARG A 114 4.41 -19.90 -11.38
C ARG A 114 5.71 -19.14 -11.55
N THR A 115 6.37 -18.83 -10.44
CA THR A 115 7.65 -18.14 -10.44
C THR A 115 8.50 -18.64 -9.30
N GLU A 116 9.82 -18.64 -9.49
CA GLU A 116 10.77 -19.09 -8.48
C GLU A 116 11.50 -17.91 -7.85
N ALA A 117 11.54 -17.89 -6.53
CA ALA A 117 12.36 -16.98 -5.74
C ALA A 117 13.60 -17.71 -5.29
N VAL A 118 14.76 -17.16 -5.66
CA VAL A 118 16.07 -17.67 -5.23
C VAL A 118 16.54 -16.86 -4.04
N GLY A 119 16.71 -17.56 -2.92
CA GLY A 119 17.14 -17.03 -1.64
C GLY A 119 18.64 -17.23 -1.36
N PRO A 120 19.04 -17.07 -0.09
CA PRO A 120 20.43 -17.22 0.33
C PRO A 120 20.91 -18.67 0.25
N VAL A 121 22.22 -18.86 0.42
CA VAL A 121 22.84 -20.17 0.54
C VAL A 121 22.78 -20.64 2.00
N TRP A 122 22.24 -21.84 2.23
CA TRP A 122 22.19 -22.49 3.54
C TRP A 122 22.90 -23.84 3.54
N ALA A 123 23.23 -24.32 4.74
CA ALA A 123 23.84 -25.63 4.90
C ALA A 123 22.82 -26.74 4.56
N ALA A 124 23.31 -27.82 3.96
CA ALA A 124 22.49 -28.99 3.68
C ALA A 124 21.93 -29.58 4.99
N GLY A 125 20.66 -30.01 4.97
CA GLY A 125 19.98 -30.57 6.14
C GLY A 125 19.40 -29.54 7.11
N THR A 126 19.56 -28.24 6.85
CA THR A 126 18.86 -27.19 7.61
C THR A 126 17.37 -27.21 7.27
N GLY A 127 16.50 -27.06 8.27
CA GLY A 127 15.08 -26.82 8.04
C GLY A 127 14.90 -25.57 7.18
N VAL A 128 13.95 -25.58 6.25
CA VAL A 128 13.67 -24.41 5.41
C VAL A 128 12.22 -24.01 5.52
N TRP A 129 12.01 -22.73 5.75
CA TRP A 129 10.71 -22.12 5.71
C TRP A 129 10.74 -20.94 4.75
N CYS A 130 9.71 -20.84 3.93
CA CYS A 130 9.54 -19.79 2.94
C CYS A 130 8.13 -19.21 3.09
N GLY A 131 8.01 -17.88 3.12
CA GLY A 131 6.72 -17.19 3.21
C GLY A 131 6.71 -15.90 2.38
N VAL A 132 5.52 -15.44 2.01
CA VAL A 132 5.34 -14.11 1.41
C VAL A 132 5.03 -13.12 2.51
N THR A 133 5.80 -12.04 2.61
CA THR A 133 5.61 -11.01 3.65
C THR A 133 4.97 -9.74 3.10
N GLY A 134 4.91 -9.59 1.78
CA GLY A 134 4.28 -8.44 1.15
C GLY A 134 4.23 -8.58 -0.38
N VAL A 135 3.28 -7.89 -0.99
CA VAL A 135 3.14 -7.79 -2.45
C VAL A 135 2.84 -6.34 -2.79
N ALA A 136 3.60 -5.78 -3.73
CA ALA A 136 3.45 -4.42 -4.22
C ALA A 136 3.15 -4.42 -5.73
N GLY A 137 2.23 -3.57 -6.18
CA GLY A 137 1.97 -3.37 -7.61
C GLY A 137 3.07 -2.55 -8.26
N GLU A 138 3.53 -2.98 -9.43
CA GLU A 138 4.24 -2.12 -10.37
C GLU A 138 3.18 -1.43 -11.22
N GLY A 139 2.82 -0.21 -10.83
CA GLY A 139 1.80 0.61 -11.50
C GLY A 139 2.16 0.99 -12.92
#